data_AF-A0A3D1F6C4-F1
#
_entry.id   AF-A0A3D1F6C4-F1
#
_cell.length_a   1.000
_cell.length_b   1.000
_cell.length_c   1.000
_cell.angle_alpha   90.00
_cell.angle_beta   90.00
_cell.angle_gamma   90.00
#
_symmetry.space_group_name_H-M   'P 1'
#
loop_
_entity.id
_entity.type
_entity.pdbx_description
1 polymer ?
#
loop_
_entity_poly.entity_id
_entity_poly.type
_entity_poly.pdbx_seq_one_letter_code
_entity_poly.pdbx_strand_id
1 'polypeptide(L)'
;ESCGQCTPCREGSNWVYKTLKRIEEGNGTTADLDLLLEVSGSQGAMPGTTICGLADGTNWAIKTFLNKFWDDFESRVKPSKIAGYSLPVLV
;
A
#
# COMPACT_ATOMS: atom_id res chain seq x y z
N GLU A 1 14.56 -7.78 -0.78
CA GLU A 1 14.75 -7.78 -2.25
C GLU A 1 15.04 -6.41 -2.87
N SER A 2 14.51 -5.30 -2.37
CA SER A 2 14.86 -3.96 -2.90
C SER A 2 16.37 -3.70 -2.86
N CYS A 3 16.96 -3.25 -3.96
CA CYS A 3 18.39 -2.89 -4.06
C CYS A 3 18.70 -1.53 -3.40
N GLY A 4 17.68 -0.74 -3.05
CA GLY A 4 17.83 0.51 -2.32
C GLY A 4 18.27 1.73 -3.13
N GLN A 5 18.44 1.64 -4.44
CA GLN A 5 18.94 2.77 -5.25
C GLN A 5 17.91 3.90 -5.42
N CYS A 6 16.64 3.56 -5.68
CA CYS A 6 15.58 4.55 -5.89
C CYS A 6 14.86 4.81 -4.57
N THR A 7 14.74 6.07 -4.15
CA THR A 7 13.97 6.46 -2.95
C THR A 7 12.54 5.91 -2.96
N PRO A 8 11.72 6.04 -4.02
CA PRO A 8 10.35 5.52 -3.99
C PRO A 8 10.30 3.99 -3.83
N CYS A 9 11.27 3.25 -4.38
CA CYS A 9 11.33 1.80 -4.20
C CYS A 9 11.86 1.39 -2.81
N ARG A 10 12.87 2.11 -2.29
CA ARG A 10 13.50 1.80 -0.99
C ARG A 10 12.55 2.09 0.16
N GLU A 11 11.97 3.28 0.19
CA GLU A 11 11.09 3.71 1.27
C GLU A 11 9.68 3.14 1.10
N GLY A 12 9.13 3.17 -0.13
CA GLY A 12 7.79 2.66 -0.42
C GLY A 12 7.63 1.18 -0.06
N SER A 13 8.57 0.33 -0.50
CA SER A 13 8.52 -1.10 -0.16
C SER A 13 8.65 -1.36 1.35
N ASN A 14 9.38 -0.51 2.07
CA ASN A 14 9.52 -0.62 3.53
C ASN A 14 8.23 -0.22 4.25
N TRP A 15 7.56 0.85 3.80
CA TRP A 15 6.24 1.22 4.33
C TRP A 15 5.21 0.13 4.09
N VAL A 16 5.15 -0.43 2.89
CA VAL A 16 4.26 -1.56 2.57
C VAL A 16 4.48 -2.72 3.53
N TYR A 17 5.74 -3.16 3.68
CA TYR A 17 6.07 -4.29 4.55
C TYR A 17 5.66 -4.03 6.01
N LYS A 18 6.02 -2.86 6.55
CA LYS A 18 5.68 -2.50 7.95
C LYS A 18 4.17 -2.43 8.17
N THR A 19 3.45 -1.89 7.21
CA THR A 19 1.99 -1.74 7.31
C THR A 19 1.30 -3.10 7.22
N LEU A 20 1.66 -3.95 6.25
CA LEU A 20 1.13 -5.32 6.15
C LEU A 20 1.43 -6.15 7.40
N LYS A 21 2.67 -6.06 7.91
CA LYS A 21 3.05 -6.76 9.15
C LYS A 21 2.22 -6.32 10.34
N ARG A 22 1.95 -5.02 10.48
CA ARG A 22 1.08 -4.50 11.55
C ARG A 22 -0.36 -5.00 11.43
N ILE A 23 -0.89 -5.12 10.21
CA ILE A 23 -2.21 -5.71 9.95
C ILE A 23 -2.21 -7.20 10.33
N GLU A 24 -1.17 -7.94 9.93
CA GLU A 24 -1.00 -9.36 10.28
C GLU A 24 -0.95 -9.59 11.80
N GLU A 25 -0.28 -8.71 12.54
CA GLU A 25 -0.18 -8.74 14.01
C GLU A 25 -1.49 -8.33 14.73
N GLY A 26 -2.57 -8.01 13.99
CA GLY A 26 -3.87 -7.62 14.55
C GLY A 26 -3.92 -6.19 15.10
N ASN A 27 -2.89 -5.39 14.81
CA ASN A 27 -2.76 -3.99 15.22
C ASN A 27 -3.08 -3.01 14.08
N GLY A 28 -3.59 -3.53 12.96
CA GLY A 28 -3.98 -2.74 11.79
C GLY A 28 -5.26 -1.94 12.00
N THR A 29 -5.35 -0.82 11.29
CA THR A 29 -6.49 0.09 11.28
C THR A 29 -6.91 0.44 9.85
N THR A 30 -8.10 0.96 9.63
CA THR A 30 -8.56 1.35 8.28
C THR A 30 -7.64 2.37 7.61
N ALA A 31 -7.00 3.26 8.39
CA ALA A 31 -6.00 4.21 7.90
C ALA A 31 -4.77 3.52 7.26
N ASP A 32 -4.52 2.27 7.61
CA ASP A 32 -3.41 1.48 7.09
C ASP A 32 -3.72 0.94 5.69
N LEU A 33 -4.99 0.64 5.43
CA LEU A 33 -5.47 0.30 4.09
C LEU A 33 -5.38 1.53 3.18
N ASP A 34 -5.78 2.69 3.67
CA ASP A 34 -5.64 3.96 2.95
C ASP A 34 -4.16 4.25 2.62
N LEU A 35 -3.26 4.07 3.59
CA LEU A 35 -1.83 4.24 3.38
C LEU A 35 -1.30 3.26 2.33
N LEU A 36 -1.72 1.99 2.35
CA LEU A 36 -1.30 1.03 1.34
C LEU A 36 -1.80 1.39 -0.07
N LEU A 37 -3.01 1.95 -0.18
CA LEU A 37 -3.54 2.49 -1.44
C LEU A 37 -2.75 3.71 -1.92
N GLU A 38 -2.38 4.63 -1.03
CA GLU A 38 -1.58 5.80 -1.36
C GLU A 38 -0.17 5.41 -1.83
N VAL A 39 0.49 4.52 -1.10
CA VAL A 39 1.85 4.08 -1.43
C VAL A 39 1.85 3.27 -2.73
N SER A 40 0.89 2.38 -2.94
CA SER A 40 0.74 1.71 -4.22
C SER A 40 0.39 2.70 -5.34
N GLY A 41 -0.43 3.72 -5.11
CA GLY A 41 -0.73 4.74 -6.10
C GLY A 41 0.48 5.57 -6.54
N SER A 42 1.49 5.73 -5.67
CA SER A 42 2.64 6.62 -5.89
C SER A 42 3.96 5.90 -6.24
N GLN A 43 4.10 4.62 -5.86
CA GLN A 43 5.33 3.85 -6.10
C GLN A 43 5.40 3.35 -7.56
N GLY A 44 6.38 3.80 -8.35
CA GLY A 44 6.58 3.34 -9.74
C GLY A 44 5.54 3.82 -10.76
N ALA A 45 4.39 4.35 -10.33
CA ALA A 45 3.30 4.78 -11.22
C ALA A 45 3.68 5.90 -12.21
N MET A 46 4.76 6.66 -11.94
CA MET A 46 5.24 7.73 -12.83
C MET A 46 6.52 7.28 -13.57
N PRO A 47 6.51 7.30 -14.92
CA PRO A 47 7.70 7.04 -15.72
C PRO A 47 8.88 7.91 -15.30
N GLY A 48 10.05 7.31 -15.11
CA GLY A 48 11.30 8.02 -14.76
C GLY A 48 11.54 8.27 -13.27
N THR A 49 10.64 7.83 -12.38
CA THR A 49 10.86 7.93 -10.91
C THR A 49 11.69 6.78 -10.33
N THR A 50 11.88 5.72 -11.11
CA THR A 50 12.57 4.47 -10.72
C THR A 50 13.46 3.97 -11.85
N ILE A 51 14.53 3.26 -11.48
CA ILE A 51 15.58 2.79 -12.41
C ILE A 51 15.23 1.43 -13.03
N CYS A 52 14.48 0.58 -12.32
CA CYS A 52 14.08 -0.75 -12.79
C CYS A 52 12.61 -1.04 -12.48
N GLY A 53 12.07 -2.11 -13.08
CA GLY A 53 10.65 -2.48 -12.95
C GLY A 53 10.24 -3.10 -11.61
N LEU A 54 11.13 -3.19 -10.62
CA LEU A 54 10.77 -3.76 -9.31
C LEU A 54 9.73 -2.90 -8.58
N ALA A 55 9.84 -1.57 -8.70
CA ALA A 55 8.89 -0.66 -8.08
C ALA A 55 7.48 -0.82 -8.66
N ASP A 56 7.38 -0.96 -9.99
CA ASP A 56 6.14 -1.26 -10.67
C ASP A 56 5.58 -2.61 -10.23
N GLY A 57 6.41 -3.64 -10.21
CA GLY A 57 6.00 -4.98 -9.75
C GLY A 57 5.44 -4.98 -8.33
N THR A 58 6.09 -4.23 -7.43
CA THR A 58 5.65 -4.07 -6.03
C THR A 58 4.31 -3.35 -5.95
N ASN A 59 4.16 -2.23 -6.67
CA ASN A 59 2.91 -1.49 -6.76
C ASN A 59 1.76 -2.36 -7.26
N TRP A 60 1.92 -2.95 -8.45
CA TRP A 60 0.87 -3.73 -9.09
C TRP A 60 0.44 -4.92 -8.23
N ALA A 61 1.37 -5.55 -7.52
CA ALA A 61 1.04 -6.61 -6.57
C ALA A 61 0.07 -6.10 -5.49
N ILE A 62 0.47 -5.08 -4.72
CA ILE A 62 -0.32 -4.57 -3.59
C ILE A 62 -1.69 -4.07 -4.05
N LYS A 63 -1.71 -3.23 -5.10
CA LYS A 63 -2.94 -2.65 -5.62
C LYS A 63 -3.93 -3.72 -6.06
N THR A 64 -3.45 -4.76 -6.74
CA THR A 64 -4.30 -5.86 -7.19
C THR A 64 -4.82 -6.69 -6.02
N PHE A 65 -3.99 -6.99 -5.02
CA PHE A 65 -4.41 -7.73 -3.84
C PHE A 65 -5.46 -6.98 -3.03
N LEU A 66 -5.24 -5.69 -2.75
CA LEU A 66 -6.20 -4.87 -2.02
C LEU A 66 -7.53 -4.75 -2.76
N ASN A 67 -7.51 -4.53 -4.07
CA ASN A 67 -8.74 -4.41 -4.85
C ASN A 67 -9.52 -5.73 -4.95
N LYS A 68 -8.83 -6.87 -5.05
CA LYS A 68 -9.49 -8.18 -5.21
C LYS A 68 -10.01 -8.76 -3.90
N PHE A 69 -9.32 -8.48 -2.79
CA PHE A 69 -9.58 -9.08 -1.48
C PHE A 69 -9.89 -8.01 -0.43
N TRP A 70 -10.49 -6.89 -0.85
CA TRP A 70 -10.74 -5.75 0.03
C TRP A 70 -11.46 -6.14 1.32
N ASP A 71 -12.54 -6.91 1.18
CA ASP A 71 -13.35 -7.37 2.32
C ASP A 71 -12.53 -8.20 3.33
N ASP A 72 -11.58 -9.00 2.85
CA ASP A 72 -10.69 -9.79 3.72
C ASP A 72 -9.74 -8.88 4.51
N PHE A 73 -9.21 -7.82 3.89
CA PHE A 73 -8.37 -6.83 4.56
C PHE A 73 -9.17 -5.98 5.54
N GLU A 74 -10.35 -5.50 5.14
CA GLU A 74 -11.24 -4.70 5.98
C GLU A 74 -11.68 -5.46 7.24
N SER A 75 -11.97 -6.77 7.12
CA SER A 75 -12.35 -7.61 8.27
C SER A 75 -11.23 -7.79 9.31
N ARG A 76 -9.97 -7.56 8.93
CA ARG A 76 -8.78 -7.75 9.78
C ARG A 76 -8.31 -6.47 10.47
N VAL A 77 -8.87 -5.32 10.10
CA VAL A 77 -8.45 -4.02 10.64
C VAL A 77 -9.53 -3.40 11.52
N LYS A 78 -9.11 -2.54 12.46
CA LYS A 78 -10.03 -1.78 13.31
C LYS A 78 -10.40 -0.44 12.65
N PRO A 79 -11.65 0.04 12.81
CA PRO A 79 -12.03 1.37 12.33
C PRO A 79 -11.14 2.45 12.94
N SER A 80 -10.44 3.22 12.10
CA SER A 80 -9.66 4.38 12.52
C SER A 80 -10.54 5.64 12.48
N LYS A 81 -10.54 6.43 13.56
CA LYS A 81 -11.18 7.75 13.58
C LYS A 81 -10.23 8.79 13.00
N ILE A 82 -10.00 8.77 11.69
CA ILE A 82 -9.34 9.89 11.00
C ILE A 82 -10.40 10.62 10.19
N ALA A 83 -10.66 11.86 10.60
CA ALA A 83 -11.56 12.77 9.88
C ALA A 83 -10.90 13.17 8.55
N GLY A 84 -11.43 12.73 7.40
CA GLY A 84 -11.12 13.43 6.16
C GLY A 84 -11.33 12.74 4.83
N TYR A 85 -11.26 11.41 4.71
CA TYR A 85 -11.42 10.77 3.40
C TYR A 85 -12.44 9.64 3.46
N SER A 86 -13.66 9.96 3.05
CA SER A 86 -14.56 8.96 2.48
C SER A 86 -14.06 8.70 1.06
N LEU A 87 -13.42 7.56 0.82
CA LEU A 87 -13.21 7.13 -0.55
C LEU A 87 -14.58 6.72 -1.12
N PRO A 88 -15.05 7.33 -2.23
CA PRO A 88 -16.04 6.67 -3.04
C PRO A 88 -15.37 5.41 -3.56
N VAL A 89 -15.87 4.26 -3.13
CA VAL A 89 -15.56 2.97 -3.75
C VAL A 89 -15.88 3.14 -5.23
N LEU A 90 -14.83 3.23 -6.07
CA LEU A 90 -14.96 3.35 -7.50
C LEU A 90 -15.57 2.05 -8.04
N VAL A 91 -16.85 2.17 -8.42
CA VAL A 91 -17.47 1.43 -9.52
C VAL A 91 -16.69 1.68 -10.81
#